data_AF-A0A9P7HNY0-F1
#
_entry.id   AF-A0A9P7HNY0-F1
#
_cell.length_a   1.000
_cell.length_b   1.000
_cell.length_c   1.000
_cell.angle_alpha   90.00
_cell.angle_beta   90.00
_cell.angle_gamma   90.00
#
_symmetry.space_group_name_H-M   'P 1'
#
loop_
_entity.id
_entity.type
_entity.pdbx_description
1 polymer ?
#
loop_
_entity_poly.entity_id
_entity_poly.type
_entity_poly.pdbx_seq_one_letter_code
_entity_poly.pdbx_strand_id
1 'polypeptide(L)'
;MQDPQRELFLSARDRHPPNEAARYIENNIALPGQPLPVFSEHANGFVSLDEARQEQEESVSKWKEIQYEIEALFSVMEQVQKKLDQNKTGQKYSTKVDLRQCNWKVVMGEVEKTAQLWKGRPNKQSKIMVLVDKVGRHSEALEKWLGLLPAGDYGSSICGAFKIIIGAAGRYIKVEESVYEAISEIPIIMEHAKRYVDMYRQMRDQFLEQRTIELFRAILTLLHQIMQFFLDGKPNKFIGSLIQQGAYKEQLFQSVEAIKACAQAVNDEASQCQARMVMKVYEKTEQTQIVFHRLMEFLLTNPRFQAADSGISTHEQRFTTGSAVNEYVLN
;
A
#
# COMPACT_ATOMS: atom_id res chain seq x y z
N MET A 1 33.91 7.61 -15.51
CA MET A 1 34.06 8.06 -14.11
C MET A 1 32.70 7.89 -13.47
N GLN A 2 32.58 7.09 -12.42
CA GLN A 2 31.31 6.97 -11.68
C GLN A 2 31.01 8.32 -11.01
N ASP A 3 29.79 8.82 -11.20
CA ASP A 3 29.30 10.03 -10.57
C ASP A 3 29.00 9.73 -9.08
N PRO A 4 29.74 10.33 -8.12
CA PRO A 4 29.53 10.07 -6.69
C PRO A 4 28.12 10.43 -6.22
N GLN A 5 27.48 11.43 -6.84
CA GLN A 5 26.13 11.84 -6.45
C GLN A 5 25.10 10.78 -6.87
N ARG A 6 25.32 10.14 -8.01
CA ARG A 6 24.49 9.02 -8.48
C ARG A 6 24.60 7.82 -7.55
N GLU A 7 25.81 7.44 -7.12
CA GLU A 7 25.99 6.31 -6.20
C GLU A 7 25.30 6.55 -4.86
N LEU A 8 25.43 7.76 -4.31
CA LEU A 8 24.72 8.16 -3.11
C LEU A 8 23.20 8.04 -3.29
N PHE A 9 22.65 8.56 -4.39
CA PHE A 9 21.21 8.45 -4.69
C PHE A 9 20.75 6.98 -4.78
N LEU A 10 21.45 6.15 -5.54
CA LEU A 10 21.08 4.74 -5.73
C LEU A 10 21.24 3.90 -4.46
N SER A 11 22.14 4.30 -3.55
CA SER A 11 22.29 3.65 -2.24
C SER A 11 21.21 4.07 -1.23
N ALA A 12 20.71 5.31 -1.35
CA ALA A 12 19.75 5.89 -0.42
C ALA A 12 18.30 5.66 -0.83
N ARG A 13 18.02 5.28 -2.09
CA ARG A 13 16.65 5.00 -2.53
C ARG A 13 16.09 3.76 -1.83
N ASP A 14 14.83 3.85 -1.43
CA ASP A 14 14.15 2.77 -0.71
C ASP A 14 13.85 1.55 -1.59
N ARG A 15 13.73 1.74 -2.91
CA ARG A 15 13.31 0.71 -3.86
C ARG A 15 14.22 0.62 -5.08
N HIS A 16 14.34 -0.60 -5.58
CA HIS A 16 15.25 -0.98 -6.67
C HIS A 16 14.45 -1.38 -7.91
N PRO A 17 15.07 -1.33 -9.12
CA PRO A 17 14.41 -1.71 -10.35
C PRO A 17 13.75 -3.10 -10.25
N PRO A 18 12.58 -3.29 -10.87
CA PRO A 18 11.73 -4.46 -10.66
C PRO A 18 12.31 -5.76 -11.25
N ASN A 19 13.32 -5.67 -12.12
CA ASN A 19 13.95 -6.83 -12.76
C ASN A 19 15.42 -6.57 -13.12
N GLU A 20 16.15 -7.65 -13.38
CA GLU A 20 17.59 -7.60 -13.73
C GLU A 20 17.87 -6.86 -15.04
N ALA A 21 16.95 -6.89 -16.01
CA ALA A 21 17.13 -6.15 -17.26
C ALA A 21 17.10 -4.64 -17.01
N ALA A 22 16.16 -4.15 -16.21
CA ALA A 22 16.09 -2.75 -15.83
C ALA A 22 17.32 -2.31 -15.03
N ARG A 23 17.79 -3.17 -14.12
CA ARG A 23 19.05 -2.95 -13.37
C ARG A 23 20.26 -2.91 -14.30
N TYR A 24 20.30 -3.77 -15.32
CA TYR A 24 21.38 -3.78 -16.30
C TYR A 24 21.38 -2.48 -17.12
N ILE A 25 20.22 -2.05 -17.63
CA ILE A 25 20.08 -0.81 -18.40
C ILE A 25 20.52 0.38 -17.54
N GLU A 26 20.01 0.48 -16.31
CA GLU A 26 20.36 1.55 -15.37
C GLU A 26 21.87 1.64 -15.15
N ASN A 27 22.58 0.52 -15.04
CA ASN A 27 24.00 0.54 -14.70
C ASN A 27 24.95 0.58 -15.90
N ASN A 28 24.50 0.21 -17.09
CA ASN A 28 25.39 -0.05 -18.23
C ASN A 28 25.04 0.69 -19.52
N ILE A 29 23.82 1.23 -19.66
CA ILE A 29 23.35 1.80 -20.92
C ILE A 29 23.04 3.29 -20.75
N ALA A 30 23.78 4.13 -21.46
CA ALA A 30 23.54 5.57 -21.58
C ALA A 30 23.38 5.97 -23.04
N LEU A 31 22.58 7.01 -23.31
CA LEU A 31 22.53 7.62 -24.62
C LEU A 31 23.84 8.39 -24.90
N PRO A 32 24.28 8.50 -26.17
CA PRO A 32 25.50 9.23 -26.51
C PRO A 32 25.48 10.66 -25.96
N GLY A 33 26.50 11.02 -25.15
CA GLY A 33 26.63 12.34 -24.55
C GLY A 33 25.75 12.59 -23.32
N GLN A 34 24.99 11.60 -22.83
CA GLN A 34 24.19 11.70 -21.62
C GLN A 34 24.76 10.87 -20.46
N PRO A 35 24.52 11.28 -19.20
CA PRO A 35 24.85 10.46 -18.05
C PRO A 35 24.00 9.18 -18.01
N LEU A 36 24.42 8.19 -17.22
CA LEU A 36 23.65 6.97 -17.01
C LEU A 36 22.28 7.33 -16.40
N PRO A 37 21.18 6.82 -16.97
CA PRO A 37 19.86 7.10 -16.44
C PRO A 37 19.64 6.43 -15.08
N VAL A 38 18.56 6.84 -14.43
CA VAL A 38 18.04 6.25 -13.20
C VAL A 38 16.65 5.71 -13.49
N PHE A 39 16.33 4.52 -12.98
CA PHE A 39 14.99 3.98 -13.08
C PHE A 39 14.04 4.76 -12.15
N SER A 40 12.98 5.32 -12.72
CA SER A 40 11.86 5.95 -11.99
C SER A 40 10.65 5.04 -12.01
N GLU A 41 10.11 4.78 -10.82
CA GLU A 41 8.84 4.07 -10.62
C GLU A 41 7.64 4.93 -11.07
N HIS A 42 7.71 6.25 -10.90
CA HIS A 42 6.66 7.18 -11.32
C HIS A 42 6.51 7.19 -12.85
N ALA A 43 7.64 7.29 -13.56
CA ALA A 43 7.66 7.24 -15.02
C ALA A 43 7.47 5.81 -15.57
N ASN A 44 7.65 4.80 -14.70
CA ASN A 44 7.82 3.40 -15.05
C ASN A 44 8.82 3.23 -16.21
N GLY A 45 10.01 3.80 -16.04
CA GLY A 45 10.98 4.00 -17.10
C GLY A 45 12.28 4.61 -16.60
N PHE A 46 13.07 5.13 -17.53
CA PHE A 46 14.39 5.70 -17.24
C PHE A 46 14.33 7.23 -17.38
N VAL A 47 14.76 7.92 -16.33
CA VAL A 47 14.80 9.39 -16.22
C VAL A 47 16.21 9.85 -15.88
N SER A 48 16.45 11.15 -15.93
CA SER A 48 17.69 11.75 -15.45
C SER A 48 17.81 11.69 -13.93
N LEU A 49 19.02 11.85 -13.40
CA LEU A 49 19.26 11.90 -11.95
C LEU A 49 18.52 13.07 -11.30
N ASP A 50 18.47 14.24 -11.95
CA ASP A 50 17.80 15.42 -11.42
C ASP A 50 16.29 15.24 -11.34
N GLU A 51 15.68 14.65 -12.37
CA GLU A 51 14.25 14.29 -12.36
C GLU A 51 13.93 13.28 -11.25
N ALA A 52 14.74 12.21 -11.12
CA ALA A 52 14.54 11.21 -10.06
C ALA A 52 14.66 11.81 -8.65
N ARG A 53 15.55 12.79 -8.46
CA ARG A 53 15.70 13.52 -7.19
C ARG A 53 14.50 14.40 -6.91
N GLN A 54 14.03 15.16 -7.91
CA GLN A 54 12.86 15.99 -7.77
C GLN A 54 11.63 15.16 -7.40
N GLU A 55 11.41 14.02 -8.06
CA GLU A 55 10.31 13.10 -7.73
C GLU A 55 10.38 12.60 -6.28
N GLN A 56 11.58 12.23 -5.80
CA GLN A 56 11.78 11.79 -4.42
C GLN A 56 11.53 12.93 -3.42
N GLU A 57 12.00 14.14 -3.72
CA GLU A 57 11.81 15.33 -2.88
C GLU A 57 10.33 15.72 -2.79
N GLU A 58 9.60 15.70 -3.90
CA GLU A 58 8.15 15.94 -3.94
C GLU A 58 7.39 14.91 -3.09
N SER A 59 7.71 13.63 -3.25
CA SER A 59 7.11 12.55 -2.47
C SER A 59 7.38 12.70 -0.97
N VAL A 60 8.64 12.95 -0.58
CA VAL A 60 9.03 13.22 0.81
C VAL A 60 8.28 14.43 1.37
N SER A 61 8.13 15.50 0.58
CA SER A 61 7.40 16.69 0.99
C SER A 61 5.93 16.38 1.29
N LYS A 62 5.23 15.65 0.42
CA LYS A 62 3.83 15.27 0.63
C LYS A 62 3.63 14.45 1.91
N TRP A 63 4.51 13.47 2.15
CA TRP A 63 4.44 12.66 3.36
C TRP A 63 4.80 13.45 4.63
N LYS A 64 5.66 14.47 4.52
CA LYS A 64 6.04 15.33 5.64
C LYS A 64 4.89 16.22 6.13
N GLU A 65 3.98 16.62 5.25
CA GLU A 65 2.78 17.40 5.62
C GLU A 65 1.90 16.66 6.65
N ILE A 66 1.89 15.33 6.60
CA ILE A 66 1.11 14.49 7.52
C ILE A 66 1.77 14.35 8.89
N GLN A 67 3.06 14.71 9.02
CA GLN A 67 3.79 14.50 10.28
C GLN A 67 3.14 15.24 11.45
N TYR A 68 2.54 16.42 11.22
CA TYR A 68 1.82 17.13 12.26
C TYR A 68 0.62 16.34 12.81
N GLU A 69 -0.13 15.65 11.94
CA GLU A 69 -1.26 14.81 12.34
C GLU A 69 -0.81 13.57 13.11
N ILE A 70 0.32 12.98 12.70
CA ILE A 70 0.96 11.86 13.40
C ILE A 70 1.38 12.27 14.80
N GLU A 71 2.09 13.40 14.94
CA GLU A 71 2.52 13.93 16.24
C GLU A 71 1.33 14.27 17.14
N ALA A 72 0.28 14.87 16.57
CA ALA A 72 -0.96 15.13 17.27
C ALA A 72 -1.60 13.84 17.79
N LEU A 73 -1.65 12.77 16.98
CA LEU A 73 -2.16 11.47 17.40
C LEU A 73 -1.31 10.88 18.53
N PHE A 74 0.01 10.87 18.41
CA PHE A 74 0.89 10.36 19.48
C PHE A 74 0.67 11.10 20.80
N SER A 75 0.57 12.42 20.78
CA SER A 75 0.30 13.23 21.97
C SER A 75 -0.98 12.81 22.68
N VAL A 76 -2.07 12.55 21.93
CA VAL A 76 -3.34 12.10 22.50
C VAL A 76 -3.23 10.65 23.00
N MET A 77 -2.56 9.75 22.24
CA MET A 77 -2.34 8.37 22.65
C MET A 77 -1.56 8.25 23.96
N GLU A 78 -0.52 9.07 24.15
CA GLU A 78 0.24 9.11 25.39
C GLU A 78 -0.62 9.56 26.58
N GLN A 79 -1.50 10.54 26.38
CA GLN A 79 -2.45 10.98 27.40
C GLN A 79 -3.44 9.87 27.75
N VAL A 80 -3.95 9.15 26.74
CA VAL A 80 -4.84 8.00 26.95
C VAL A 80 -4.11 6.93 27.74
N GLN A 81 -2.89 6.55 27.35
CA GLN A 81 -2.10 5.56 28.06
C GLN A 81 -1.89 5.94 29.53
N LYS A 82 -1.51 7.20 29.81
CA LYS A 82 -1.39 7.73 31.18
C LYS A 82 -2.71 7.64 31.95
N LYS A 83 -3.84 8.02 31.35
CA LYS A 83 -5.17 7.93 31.97
C LYS A 83 -5.56 6.48 32.28
N LEU A 84 -5.26 5.56 31.37
CA LEU A 84 -5.56 4.14 31.54
C LEU A 84 -4.68 3.46 32.60
N ASP A 85 -3.44 3.92 32.77
CA ASP A 85 -2.52 3.42 33.81
C ASP A 85 -2.85 3.97 35.22
N GLN A 86 -3.41 5.18 35.29
CA GLN A 86 -3.84 5.81 36.55
C GLN A 86 -5.12 5.19 37.14
N ASN A 87 -5.97 4.56 36.31
CA ASN A 87 -7.16 3.85 36.75
C ASN A 87 -6.80 2.52 37.42
N LYS A 88 -6.35 2.61 38.68
CA LYS A 88 -5.87 1.53 39.54
C LYS A 88 -6.92 0.42 39.73
N THR A 89 -6.67 -0.73 39.12
CA THR A 89 -7.18 -2.05 39.56
C THR A 89 -6.01 -2.97 39.90
N GLY A 90 -5.11 -2.57 40.82
CA GLY A 90 -4.13 -3.44 41.49
C GLY A 90 -3.04 -4.14 40.65
N GLN A 91 -3.26 -4.35 39.34
CA GLN A 91 -2.30 -4.87 38.38
C GLN A 91 -1.51 -3.69 37.82
N LYS A 92 -0.26 -3.55 38.29
CA LYS A 92 0.74 -2.71 37.62
C LYS A 92 0.85 -3.20 36.18
N TYR A 93 0.34 -2.41 35.25
CA TYR A 93 0.45 -2.72 33.84
C TYR A 93 1.91 -2.48 33.43
N SER A 94 2.67 -3.57 33.31
CA SER A 94 4.01 -3.56 32.72
C SER A 94 3.91 -3.68 31.21
N THR A 95 3.32 -2.69 30.56
CA THR A 95 3.66 -2.43 29.15
C THR A 95 3.54 -0.94 28.94
N LYS A 96 4.59 -0.23 29.36
CA LYS A 96 4.97 1.03 28.72
C LYS A 96 5.27 0.67 27.26
N VAL A 97 4.21 0.63 26.44
CA VAL A 97 4.36 0.41 25.00
C VAL A 97 5.09 1.62 24.47
N ASP A 98 6.23 1.39 23.84
CA ASP A 98 6.84 2.42 23.02
C ASP A 98 5.96 2.56 21.77
N LEU A 99 5.13 3.60 21.77
CA LEU A 99 4.13 3.84 20.73
C LEU A 99 4.79 4.04 19.37
N ARG A 100 5.99 4.64 19.34
CA ARG A 100 6.74 4.91 18.09
C ARG A 100 7.41 3.67 17.52
N GLN A 101 7.70 2.68 18.36
CA GLN A 101 8.23 1.37 17.93
C GLN A 101 7.14 0.30 17.82
N CYS A 102 5.87 0.67 17.95
CA CYS A 102 4.77 -0.27 17.85
C CYS A 102 4.65 -0.78 16.41
N ASN A 103 4.63 -2.10 16.23
CA ASN A 103 4.41 -2.74 14.95
C ASN A 103 3.23 -3.70 15.02
N TRP A 104 2.78 -4.20 13.86
CA TRP A 104 1.59 -5.02 13.77
C TRP A 104 1.68 -6.33 14.58
N LYS A 105 2.88 -6.90 14.74
CA LYS A 105 3.09 -8.09 15.59
C LYS A 105 2.77 -7.80 17.06
N VAL A 106 3.11 -6.61 17.55
CA VAL A 106 2.77 -6.16 18.92
C VAL A 106 1.25 -6.02 19.09
N VAL A 107 0.55 -5.55 18.05
CA VAL A 107 -0.93 -5.47 18.03
C VAL A 107 -1.53 -6.86 18.10
N MET A 108 -1.08 -7.79 17.24
CA MET A 108 -1.58 -9.17 17.22
C MET A 108 -1.33 -9.91 18.54
N GLY A 109 -0.22 -9.64 19.21
CA GLY A 109 0.01 -10.13 20.58
C GLY A 109 -1.02 -9.64 21.59
N GLU A 110 -1.58 -8.43 21.42
CA GLU A 110 -2.68 -7.94 22.26
C GLU A 110 -4.03 -8.53 21.88
N VAL A 111 -4.28 -8.72 20.58
CA VAL A 111 -5.47 -9.42 20.07
C VAL A 111 -5.57 -10.81 20.69
N GLU A 112 -4.49 -11.58 20.66
CA GLU A 112 -4.47 -12.94 21.23
C GLU A 112 -4.69 -12.93 22.74
N LYS A 113 -4.02 -12.03 23.48
CA LYS A 113 -4.25 -11.87 24.92
C LYS A 113 -5.70 -11.56 25.24
N THR A 114 -6.30 -10.64 24.47
CA THR A 114 -7.69 -10.25 24.64
C THR A 114 -8.62 -11.41 24.29
N ALA A 115 -8.41 -12.10 23.18
CA ALA A 115 -9.18 -13.28 22.80
C ALA A 115 -9.21 -14.33 23.91
N GLN A 116 -8.05 -14.65 24.50
CA GLN A 116 -7.91 -15.64 25.57
C GLN A 116 -8.66 -15.25 26.85
N LEU A 117 -8.59 -13.98 27.26
CA LEU A 117 -9.34 -13.47 28.43
C LEU A 117 -10.86 -13.65 28.26
N TRP A 118 -11.33 -13.62 27.02
CA TRP A 118 -12.76 -13.69 26.71
C TRP A 118 -13.25 -15.12 26.39
N LYS A 119 -12.37 -16.10 26.12
CA LYS A 119 -12.76 -17.51 25.88
C LYS A 119 -13.58 -18.13 27.01
N GLY A 120 -13.37 -17.68 28.25
CA GLY A 120 -14.11 -18.15 29.42
C GLY A 120 -15.47 -17.48 29.65
N ARG A 121 -15.95 -16.60 28.74
CA ARG A 121 -17.19 -15.84 28.93
C ARG A 121 -18.25 -16.16 27.86
N PRO A 122 -19.55 -16.21 28.24
CA PRO A 122 -20.60 -16.75 27.38
C PRO A 122 -21.01 -15.83 26.21
N ASN A 123 -20.67 -14.54 26.22
CA ASN A 123 -21.19 -13.60 25.21
C ASN A 123 -20.23 -13.39 24.04
N LYS A 124 -20.15 -14.38 23.15
CA LYS A 124 -19.33 -14.35 21.92
C LYS A 124 -19.77 -13.26 20.91
N GLN A 125 -20.95 -12.66 21.09
CA GLN A 125 -21.48 -11.61 20.21
C GLN A 125 -21.13 -10.17 20.66
N SER A 126 -20.36 -10.00 21.74
CA SER A 126 -19.90 -8.66 22.13
C SER A 126 -19.12 -8.00 21.00
N LYS A 127 -19.33 -6.70 20.78
CA LYS A 127 -18.60 -5.92 19.76
C LYS A 127 -17.07 -5.96 19.94
N ILE A 128 -16.60 -6.22 21.16
CA ILE A 128 -15.20 -6.46 21.46
C ILE A 128 -14.70 -7.77 20.84
N MET A 129 -15.49 -8.85 20.91
CA MET A 129 -15.15 -10.12 20.27
C MET A 129 -15.22 -10.03 18.75
N VAL A 130 -16.17 -9.25 18.22
CA VAL A 130 -16.25 -8.95 16.78
C VAL A 130 -15.01 -8.18 16.33
N LEU A 131 -14.54 -7.20 17.10
CA LEU A 131 -13.29 -6.49 16.82
C LEU A 131 -12.09 -7.45 16.79
N VAL A 132 -11.91 -8.26 17.83
CA VAL A 132 -10.82 -9.24 17.93
C VAL A 132 -10.84 -10.22 16.76
N ASP A 133 -12.02 -10.75 16.41
CA ASP A 133 -12.20 -11.67 15.28
C ASP A 133 -11.87 -11.01 13.94
N LYS A 134 -12.42 -9.82 13.66
CA LYS A 134 -12.18 -9.09 12.40
C LYS A 134 -10.72 -8.68 12.24
N VAL A 135 -10.09 -8.13 13.29
CA VAL A 135 -8.67 -7.75 13.26
C VAL A 135 -7.79 -8.98 13.04
N GLY A 136 -8.11 -10.10 13.70
CA GLY A 136 -7.38 -11.36 13.49
C GLY A 136 -7.51 -11.87 12.05
N ARG A 137 -8.73 -11.95 11.53
CA ARG A 137 -9.03 -12.48 10.19
C ARG A 137 -8.41 -11.67 9.05
N HIS A 138 -8.39 -10.34 9.18
CA HIS A 138 -7.94 -9.43 8.13
C HIS A 138 -6.56 -8.79 8.43
N SER A 139 -5.79 -9.42 9.32
CA SER A 139 -4.49 -8.92 9.79
C SER A 139 -3.45 -8.82 8.66
N GLU A 140 -3.42 -9.78 7.74
CA GLU A 140 -2.43 -9.84 6.66
C GLU A 140 -2.57 -8.67 5.67
N ALA A 141 -3.79 -8.33 5.25
CA ALA A 141 -4.01 -7.23 4.32
C ALA A 141 -3.58 -5.89 4.92
N LEU A 142 -3.93 -5.64 6.18
CA LEU A 142 -3.53 -4.44 6.89
C LEU A 142 -2.01 -4.40 7.12
N GLU A 143 -1.38 -5.52 7.48
CA GLU A 143 0.09 -5.59 7.62
C GLU A 143 0.82 -5.27 6.31
N LYS A 144 0.35 -5.85 5.19
CA LYS A 144 0.94 -5.58 3.87
C LYS A 144 0.76 -4.12 3.46
N TRP A 145 -0.40 -3.53 3.75
CA TRP A 145 -0.69 -2.12 3.49
C TRP A 145 0.19 -1.19 4.34
N LEU A 146 0.37 -1.48 5.63
CA LEU A 146 1.28 -0.74 6.51
C LEU A 146 2.72 -0.76 5.99
N GLY A 147 3.13 -1.88 5.36
CA GLY A 147 4.43 -2.01 4.70
C GLY A 147 4.59 -1.18 3.41
N LEU A 148 3.55 -0.48 2.94
CA LEU A 148 3.64 0.47 1.83
C LEU A 148 4.00 1.89 2.30
N LEU A 149 3.71 2.18 3.57
CA LEU A 149 3.93 3.50 4.13
C LEU A 149 5.43 3.79 4.25
N PRO A 150 5.84 5.08 4.25
CA PRO A 150 7.23 5.41 4.49
C PRO A 150 7.73 4.87 5.83
N ALA A 151 9.03 4.63 5.92
CA ALA A 151 9.67 4.21 7.15
C ALA A 151 9.50 5.26 8.27
N GLY A 152 9.66 4.81 9.52
CA GLY A 152 9.50 5.64 10.71
C GLY A 152 8.10 5.52 11.31
N ASP A 153 7.49 6.67 11.62
CA ASP A 153 6.35 6.74 12.53
C ASP A 153 4.97 6.52 11.88
N TYR A 154 4.91 6.42 10.55
CA TYR A 154 3.66 6.26 9.80
C TYR A 154 2.90 5.00 10.22
N GLY A 155 3.53 3.83 10.08
CA GLY A 155 2.91 2.57 10.47
C GLY A 155 2.72 2.42 11.98
N SER A 156 3.66 2.96 12.77
CA SER A 156 3.62 2.82 14.23
C SER A 156 2.51 3.64 14.89
N SER A 157 2.14 4.79 14.31
CA SER A 157 1.00 5.60 14.76
C SER A 157 -0.32 4.81 14.75
N ILE A 158 -0.60 4.10 13.65
CA ILE A 158 -1.78 3.23 13.52
C ILE A 158 -1.67 2.04 14.48
N CYS A 159 -0.51 1.36 14.50
CA CYS A 159 -0.30 0.20 15.37
C CYS A 159 -0.46 0.57 16.86
N GLY A 160 0.05 1.72 17.28
CA GLY A 160 -0.07 2.25 18.64
C GLY A 160 -1.53 2.46 19.04
N ALA A 161 -2.33 3.07 18.16
CA ALA A 161 -3.74 3.31 18.42
C ALA A 161 -4.52 1.99 18.56
N PHE A 162 -4.34 1.04 17.63
CA PHE A 162 -4.96 -0.28 17.71
C PHE A 162 -4.61 -1.01 19.01
N LYS A 163 -3.33 -0.99 19.39
CA LYS A 163 -2.84 -1.60 20.63
C LYS A 163 -3.53 -1.02 21.87
N ILE A 164 -3.69 0.30 21.94
CA ILE A 164 -4.39 0.96 23.05
C ILE A 164 -5.87 0.55 23.08
N ILE A 165 -6.56 0.59 21.94
CA ILE A 165 -8.00 0.27 21.84
C ILE A 165 -8.27 -1.17 22.26
N ILE A 166 -7.52 -2.12 21.71
CA ILE A 166 -7.68 -3.55 22.02
C ILE A 166 -7.31 -3.82 23.48
N GLY A 167 -6.22 -3.24 23.97
CA GLY A 167 -5.83 -3.36 25.39
C GLY A 167 -6.84 -2.72 26.35
N ALA A 168 -7.60 -1.71 25.91
CA ALA A 168 -8.71 -1.17 26.68
C ALA A 168 -9.92 -2.12 26.69
N ALA A 169 -10.21 -2.74 25.55
CA ALA A 169 -11.27 -3.74 25.40
C ALA A 169 -11.05 -4.96 26.30
N GLY A 170 -9.80 -5.46 26.36
CA GLY A 170 -9.40 -6.55 27.27
C GLY A 170 -9.59 -6.23 28.76
N ARG A 171 -9.60 -4.95 29.13
CA ARG A 171 -9.80 -4.47 30.50
C ARG A 171 -11.25 -4.13 30.84
N TYR A 172 -12.21 -4.41 29.95
CA TYR A 172 -13.63 -4.07 30.12
C TYR A 172 -13.85 -2.58 30.43
N ILE A 173 -12.97 -1.71 29.92
CA ILE A 173 -13.22 -0.28 30.01
C ILE A 173 -14.50 -0.02 29.22
N LYS A 174 -15.48 0.61 29.88
CA LYS A 174 -16.74 1.01 29.24
C LYS A 174 -16.44 2.09 28.22
N VAL A 175 -16.20 1.65 27.00
CA VAL A 175 -16.12 2.45 25.79
C VAL A 175 -17.42 2.21 25.04
N GLU A 176 -17.90 3.21 24.30
CA GLU A 176 -19.08 3.05 23.46
C GLU A 176 -18.83 1.95 22.40
N GLU A 177 -19.82 1.08 22.19
CA GLU A 177 -19.71 -0.03 21.24
C GLU A 177 -19.38 0.41 19.82
N SER A 178 -19.84 1.60 19.42
CA SER A 178 -19.55 2.24 18.13
C SER A 178 -18.05 2.43 17.89
N VAL A 179 -17.24 2.61 18.93
CA VAL A 179 -15.77 2.68 18.81
C VAL A 179 -15.20 1.36 18.33
N TYR A 180 -15.64 0.25 18.92
CA TYR A 180 -15.19 -1.09 18.56
C TYR A 180 -15.71 -1.50 17.18
N GLU A 181 -16.90 -1.05 16.80
CA GLU A 181 -17.40 -1.21 15.44
C GLU A 181 -16.53 -0.45 14.43
N ALA A 182 -16.33 0.85 14.63
CA ALA A 182 -15.57 1.71 13.71
C ALA A 182 -14.13 1.20 13.50
N ILE A 183 -13.43 0.86 14.58
CA ILE A 183 -12.05 0.34 14.47
C ILE A 183 -12.00 -1.05 13.80
N SER A 184 -13.05 -1.85 13.92
CA SER A 184 -13.12 -3.16 13.26
C SER A 184 -13.36 -3.10 11.75
N GLU A 185 -13.79 -1.95 11.22
CA GLU A 185 -14.02 -1.75 9.78
C GLU A 185 -12.71 -1.53 9.03
N ILE A 186 -11.69 -0.92 9.65
CA ILE A 186 -10.42 -0.60 8.96
C ILE A 186 -9.77 -1.86 8.35
N PRO A 187 -9.58 -2.99 9.08
CA PRO A 187 -9.01 -4.20 8.48
C PRO A 187 -9.86 -4.77 7.33
N ILE A 188 -11.19 -4.66 7.40
CA ILE A 188 -12.10 -5.14 6.35
C ILE A 188 -11.94 -4.29 5.08
N ILE A 189 -11.92 -2.97 5.26
CA ILE A 189 -11.74 -2.03 4.15
C ILE A 189 -10.37 -2.29 3.48
N MET A 190 -9.33 -2.56 4.26
CA MET A 190 -8.00 -2.89 3.72
C MET A 190 -7.98 -4.22 2.97
N GLU A 191 -8.70 -5.25 3.44
CA GLU A 191 -8.84 -6.51 2.71
C GLU A 191 -9.48 -6.28 1.33
N HIS A 192 -10.52 -5.45 1.25
CA HIS A 192 -11.15 -5.09 -0.03
C HIS A 192 -10.21 -4.26 -0.93
N ALA A 193 -9.25 -3.54 -0.34
CA ALA A 193 -8.22 -2.79 -1.04
C ALA A 193 -6.92 -3.59 -1.30
N LYS A 194 -6.89 -4.90 -1.08
CA LYS A 194 -5.62 -5.66 -1.22
C LYS A 194 -5.04 -5.65 -2.64
N ARG A 195 -5.90 -5.55 -3.68
CA ARG A 195 -5.45 -5.48 -5.08
C ARG A 195 -4.59 -4.25 -5.31
N TYR A 196 -4.93 -3.13 -4.67
CA TYR A 196 -4.13 -1.93 -4.69
C TYR A 196 -2.74 -2.15 -4.08
N VAL A 197 -2.63 -2.92 -2.98
CA VAL A 197 -1.36 -3.13 -2.28
C VAL A 197 -0.29 -3.76 -3.17
N ASP A 198 -0.69 -4.75 -3.97
CA ASP A 198 0.21 -5.39 -4.93
C ASP A 198 0.62 -4.44 -6.06
N MET A 199 -0.32 -3.62 -6.53
CA MET A 199 -0.05 -2.62 -7.58
C MET A 199 0.86 -1.49 -7.12
N TYR A 200 0.68 -0.94 -5.92
CA TYR A 200 1.51 0.13 -5.37
C TYR A 200 2.95 -0.31 -5.11
N ARG A 201 3.17 -1.60 -4.80
CA ARG A 201 4.52 -2.16 -4.72
C ARG A 201 5.21 -2.21 -6.07
N GLN A 202 4.46 -2.42 -7.13
CA GLN A 202 5.00 -2.54 -8.49
C GLN A 202 5.17 -1.18 -9.16
N MET A 203 4.32 -0.21 -8.82
CA MET A 203 4.28 1.10 -9.45
C MET A 203 3.94 2.18 -8.43
N ARG A 204 4.82 3.16 -8.26
CA ARG A 204 4.58 4.35 -7.47
C ARG A 204 4.07 5.46 -8.36
N ASP A 205 2.89 5.28 -8.94
CA ASP A 205 2.24 6.35 -9.70
C ASP A 205 1.90 7.53 -8.76
N GLN A 206 2.12 8.76 -9.20
CA GLN A 206 1.96 9.96 -8.37
C GLN A 206 0.53 10.14 -7.85
N PHE A 207 -0.47 9.80 -8.66
CA PHE A 207 -1.88 9.83 -8.26
C PHE A 207 -2.16 8.73 -7.24
N LEU A 208 -1.57 7.56 -7.45
CA LEU A 208 -1.71 6.43 -6.53
C LEU A 208 -1.11 6.75 -5.15
N GLU A 209 0.07 7.38 -5.10
CA GLU A 209 0.64 7.88 -3.86
C GLU A 209 -0.25 8.93 -3.18
N GLN A 210 -0.79 9.88 -3.94
CA GLN A 210 -1.70 10.88 -3.40
C GLN A 210 -2.94 10.24 -2.76
N ARG A 211 -3.55 9.25 -3.42
CA ARG A 211 -4.69 8.51 -2.86
C ARG A 211 -4.32 7.73 -1.59
N THR A 212 -3.10 7.20 -1.54
CA THR A 212 -2.56 6.50 -0.36
C THR A 212 -2.43 7.44 0.84
N ILE A 213 -1.90 8.64 0.60
CA ILE A 213 -1.78 9.71 1.60
C ILE A 213 -3.16 10.10 2.13
N GLU A 214 -4.15 10.30 1.24
CA GLU A 214 -5.52 10.63 1.62
C GLU A 214 -6.16 9.55 2.49
N LEU A 215 -6.00 8.28 2.11
CA LEU A 215 -6.47 7.14 2.91
C LEU A 215 -5.80 7.09 4.28
N PHE A 216 -4.48 7.31 4.34
CA PHE A 216 -3.74 7.34 5.60
C PHE A 216 -4.23 8.48 6.52
N ARG A 217 -4.44 9.69 5.99
CA ARG A 217 -5.01 10.82 6.75
C ARG A 217 -6.43 10.54 7.25
N ALA A 218 -7.27 9.90 6.45
CA ALA A 218 -8.62 9.51 6.86
C ALA A 218 -8.58 8.53 8.05
N ILE A 219 -7.66 7.56 8.01
CA ILE A 219 -7.42 6.63 9.12
C ILE A 219 -6.91 7.38 10.37
N LEU A 220 -5.91 8.25 10.22
CA LEU A 220 -5.40 9.05 11.34
C LEU A 220 -6.50 9.89 11.99
N THR A 221 -7.39 10.47 11.19
CA THR A 221 -8.51 11.28 11.67
C THR A 221 -9.46 10.46 12.54
N LEU A 222 -9.87 9.27 12.08
CA LEU A 222 -10.70 8.37 12.87
C LEU A 222 -10.00 7.95 14.17
N LEU A 223 -8.73 7.57 14.09
CA LEU A 223 -7.96 7.17 15.28
C LEU A 223 -7.81 8.30 16.29
N HIS A 224 -7.59 9.54 15.82
CA HIS A 224 -7.53 10.72 16.67
C HIS A 224 -8.86 10.94 17.39
N GLN A 225 -9.99 10.90 16.67
CA GLN A 225 -11.33 11.03 17.27
C GLN A 225 -11.59 9.97 18.33
N ILE A 226 -11.24 8.70 18.06
CA ILE A 226 -11.36 7.62 19.03
C ILE A 226 -10.48 7.89 20.26
N MET A 227 -9.23 8.31 20.08
CA MET A 227 -8.33 8.63 21.20
C MET A 227 -8.86 9.80 22.04
N GLN A 228 -9.41 10.84 21.42
CA GLN A 228 -10.08 11.93 22.13
C GLN A 228 -11.26 11.43 22.96
N PHE A 229 -12.06 10.51 22.41
CA PHE A 229 -13.15 9.89 23.17
C PHE A 229 -12.67 9.17 24.44
N PHE A 230 -11.54 8.46 24.36
CA PHE A 230 -10.91 7.86 25.55
C PHE A 230 -10.52 8.91 26.60
N LEU A 231 -10.11 10.12 26.19
CA LEU A 231 -9.80 11.23 27.10
C LEU A 231 -11.05 11.89 27.66
N ASP A 232 -12.06 12.13 26.84
CA ASP A 232 -13.28 12.86 27.20
C ASP A 232 -14.21 12.06 28.12
N GLY A 233 -14.05 10.73 28.17
CA GLY A 233 -14.81 9.85 29.05
C GLY A 233 -14.68 10.24 30.53
N LYS A 234 -15.60 11.10 31.00
CA LYS A 234 -15.89 11.34 32.42
C LYS A 234 -16.73 10.16 32.94
N PRO A 235 -16.29 9.46 33.99
CA PRO A 235 -17.15 8.51 34.68
C PRO A 235 -18.21 9.29 35.49
N ASN A 236 -19.48 9.10 35.14
CA ASN A 236 -20.70 9.57 35.83
C ASN A 236 -20.97 11.08 35.88
N LYS A 237 -21.98 11.53 35.11
CA LYS A 237 -23.29 11.94 35.65
C LYS A 237 -24.30 12.01 34.49
N PHE A 238 -25.39 11.26 34.66
CA PHE A 238 -26.53 11.14 33.75
C PHE A 238 -27.24 12.50 33.51
N ILE A 239 -27.92 12.58 32.36
CA ILE A 239 -28.90 13.61 31.92
C ILE A 239 -28.27 14.78 31.13
N GLY A 240 -28.05 14.52 29.84
CA GLY A 240 -27.61 15.48 28.81
C GLY A 240 -27.04 14.82 27.55
N SER A 241 -26.67 13.53 27.63
CA SER A 241 -25.75 12.86 26.71
C SER A 241 -26.35 12.19 25.46
N LEU A 242 -27.66 12.24 25.22
CA LEU A 242 -28.23 11.66 23.98
C LEU A 242 -27.83 12.44 22.73
N ILE A 243 -27.69 13.77 22.84
CA ILE A 243 -27.31 14.64 21.73
C ILE A 243 -25.80 14.53 21.41
N GLN A 244 -24.94 14.43 22.44
CA GLN A 244 -23.50 14.23 22.27
C GLN A 244 -23.15 12.81 21.79
N GLN A 245 -23.85 11.78 22.28
CA GLN A 245 -23.68 10.41 21.75
C GLN A 245 -24.14 10.30 20.29
N GLY A 246 -25.25 10.95 19.92
CA GLY A 246 -25.70 11.02 18.54
C GLY A 246 -24.69 11.69 17.61
N ALA A 247 -24.20 12.88 18.00
CA ALA A 247 -23.20 13.61 17.22
C ALA A 247 -21.84 12.89 17.14
N TYR A 248 -21.41 12.21 18.21
CA TYR A 248 -20.17 11.44 18.22
C TYR A 248 -20.26 10.20 17.33
N LYS A 249 -21.32 9.41 17.46
CA LYS A 249 -21.56 8.24 16.61
C LYS A 249 -21.63 8.65 15.14
N GLU A 250 -22.26 9.78 14.86
CA GLU A 250 -22.30 10.39 13.53
C GLU A 250 -20.90 10.75 13.02
N GLN A 251 -20.05 11.38 13.84
CA GLN A 251 -18.65 11.70 13.46
C GLN A 251 -17.80 10.45 13.19
N LEU A 252 -17.95 9.40 14.03
CA LEU A 252 -17.28 8.13 13.78
C LEU A 252 -17.76 7.50 12.47
N PHE A 253 -19.07 7.49 12.23
CA PHE A 253 -19.66 6.97 11.00
C PHE A 253 -19.16 7.72 9.77
N GLN A 254 -19.18 9.06 9.80
CA GLN A 254 -18.65 9.91 8.73
C GLN A 254 -17.17 9.64 8.46
N SER A 255 -16.37 9.43 9.51
CA SER A 255 -14.95 9.11 9.35
C SER A 255 -14.73 7.71 8.77
N VAL A 256 -15.54 6.73 9.15
CA VAL A 256 -15.52 5.39 8.52
C VAL A 256 -15.93 5.47 7.05
N GLU A 257 -16.98 6.22 6.70
CA GLU A 257 -17.39 6.43 5.31
C GLU A 257 -16.32 7.18 4.50
N ALA A 258 -15.61 8.14 5.10
CA ALA A 258 -14.47 8.80 4.47
C ALA A 258 -13.33 7.81 4.17
N ILE A 259 -13.01 6.90 5.11
CA ILE A 259 -12.01 5.83 4.88
C ILE A 259 -12.46 4.91 3.74
N LYS A 260 -13.74 4.52 3.69
CA LYS A 260 -14.28 3.71 2.58
C LYS A 260 -14.16 4.43 1.24
N ALA A 261 -14.52 5.72 1.19
CA ALA A 261 -14.41 6.53 -0.01
C ALA A 261 -12.95 6.65 -0.48
N CYS A 262 -12.01 6.90 0.44
CA CYS A 262 -10.58 6.94 0.12
C CYS A 262 -10.07 5.57 -0.36
N ALA A 263 -10.46 4.48 0.29
CA ALA A 263 -10.05 3.13 -0.11
C ALA A 263 -10.61 2.74 -1.49
N GLN A 264 -11.84 3.16 -1.79
CA GLN A 264 -12.41 3.00 -3.12
C GLN A 264 -11.64 3.81 -4.17
N ALA A 265 -11.35 5.10 -3.89
CA ALA A 265 -10.57 5.94 -4.80
C ALA A 265 -9.17 5.39 -5.06
N VAL A 266 -8.54 4.80 -4.04
CA VAL A 266 -7.25 4.10 -4.17
C VAL A 266 -7.37 2.89 -5.12
N ASN A 267 -8.41 2.07 -4.96
CA ASN A 267 -8.66 0.92 -5.84
C ASN A 267 -9.00 1.34 -7.28
N ASP A 268 -9.74 2.42 -7.46
CA ASP A 268 -10.11 2.95 -8.76
C ASP A 268 -8.87 3.50 -9.48
N GLU A 269 -8.01 4.25 -8.79
CA GLU A 269 -6.75 4.73 -9.35
C GLU A 269 -5.80 3.58 -9.67
N ALA A 270 -5.71 2.55 -8.82
CA ALA A 270 -4.96 1.34 -9.13
C ALA A 270 -5.47 0.70 -10.43
N SER A 271 -6.77 0.54 -10.58
CA SER A 271 -7.37 -0.03 -11.80
C SER A 271 -7.06 0.83 -13.04
N GLN A 272 -7.10 2.16 -12.91
CA GLN A 272 -6.72 3.08 -13.99
C GLN A 272 -5.23 3.00 -14.33
N CYS A 273 -4.35 2.93 -13.33
CA CYS A 273 -2.92 2.71 -13.53
C CYS A 273 -2.67 1.43 -14.33
N GLN A 274 -3.37 0.34 -13.99
CA GLN A 274 -3.27 -0.92 -14.72
C GLN A 274 -3.71 -0.76 -16.18
N ALA A 275 -4.83 -0.08 -16.42
CA ALA A 275 -5.32 0.16 -17.77
C ALA A 275 -4.35 1.02 -18.60
N ARG A 276 -3.79 2.10 -18.01
CA ARG A 276 -2.76 2.94 -18.65
C ARG A 276 -1.54 2.11 -19.05
N MET A 277 -1.14 1.17 -18.20
CA MET A 277 -0.02 0.27 -18.47
C MET A 277 -0.28 -0.67 -19.64
N VAL A 278 -1.45 -1.31 -19.66
CA VAL A 278 -1.85 -2.19 -20.75
C VAL A 278 -1.86 -1.43 -22.07
N MET A 279 -2.40 -0.21 -22.10
CA MET A 279 -2.38 0.64 -23.29
C MET A 279 -0.96 0.97 -23.76
N LYS A 280 -0.05 1.36 -22.86
CA LYS A 280 1.36 1.61 -23.20
C LYS A 280 2.05 0.38 -23.79
N VAL A 281 1.71 -0.83 -23.32
CA VAL A 281 2.25 -2.08 -23.87
C VAL A 281 1.71 -2.34 -25.29
N TYR A 282 0.42 -2.11 -25.53
CA TYR A 282 -0.16 -2.23 -26.86
C TYR A 282 0.48 -1.26 -27.86
N GLU A 283 0.58 0.03 -27.51
CA GLU A 283 1.22 1.04 -28.35
C GLU A 283 2.68 0.69 -28.69
N LYS A 284 3.46 0.25 -27.69
CA LYS A 284 4.85 -0.21 -27.91
C LYS A 284 4.92 -1.45 -28.78
N THR A 285 3.95 -2.36 -28.68
CA THR A 285 3.90 -3.57 -29.50
C THR A 285 3.63 -3.22 -30.95
N GLU A 286 2.69 -2.31 -31.23
CA GLU A 286 2.43 -1.81 -32.58
C GLU A 286 3.67 -1.12 -33.17
N GLN A 287 4.33 -0.25 -32.40
CA GLN A 287 5.57 0.40 -32.84
C GLN A 287 6.67 -0.62 -33.15
N THR A 288 6.83 -1.64 -32.30
CA THR A 288 7.82 -2.70 -32.51
C THR A 288 7.51 -3.49 -33.78
N GLN A 289 6.24 -3.80 -34.05
CA GLN A 289 5.82 -4.46 -35.28
C GLN A 289 6.13 -3.60 -36.51
N ILE A 290 5.90 -2.28 -36.45
CA ILE A 290 6.24 -1.36 -37.55
C ILE A 290 7.75 -1.34 -37.81
N VAL A 291 8.56 -1.22 -36.76
CA VAL A 291 10.03 -1.22 -36.89
C VAL A 291 10.52 -2.55 -37.45
N PHE A 292 10.00 -3.66 -36.94
CA PHE A 292 10.33 -4.99 -37.43
C PHE A 292 9.95 -5.16 -38.91
N HIS A 293 8.75 -4.72 -39.31
CA HIS A 293 8.30 -4.79 -40.69
C HIS A 293 9.21 -3.97 -41.62
N ARG A 294 9.55 -2.73 -41.24
CA ARG A 294 10.48 -1.89 -42.00
C ARG A 294 11.88 -2.47 -42.08
N LEU A 295 12.37 -3.08 -41.00
CA LEU A 295 13.66 -3.77 -41.00
C LEU A 295 13.64 -4.97 -41.96
N MET A 296 12.59 -5.80 -41.90
CA MET A 296 12.44 -6.94 -42.79
C MET A 296 12.31 -6.51 -44.25
N GLU A 297 11.54 -5.45 -44.54
CA GLU A 297 11.45 -4.87 -45.88
C GLU A 297 12.82 -4.37 -46.36
N PHE A 298 13.56 -3.64 -45.52
CA PHE A 298 14.92 -3.19 -45.84
C PHE A 298 15.86 -4.37 -46.14
N LEU A 299 15.84 -5.43 -45.33
CA LEU A 299 16.69 -6.60 -45.53
C LEU A 299 16.33 -7.33 -46.83
N LEU A 300 15.04 -7.44 -47.15
CA LEU A 300 14.56 -8.14 -48.34
C LEU A 300 14.73 -7.33 -49.63
N THR A 301 14.78 -6.01 -49.57
CA THR A 301 14.86 -5.14 -50.77
C THR A 301 16.28 -4.62 -51.04
N ASN A 302 17.20 -4.76 -50.09
CA ASN A 302 18.56 -4.25 -50.25
C ASN A 302 19.44 -5.26 -51.02
N PRO A 303 19.95 -4.87 -52.21
CA PRO A 303 20.66 -5.78 -53.10
C PRO A 303 21.96 -6.37 -52.53
N ARG A 304 22.53 -5.76 -51.48
CA ARG A 304 23.68 -6.33 -50.75
C ARG A 304 23.37 -7.61 -49.99
N PHE A 305 22.11 -7.80 -49.57
CA PHE A 305 21.67 -8.99 -48.83
C PHE A 305 20.96 -10.02 -49.73
N GLN A 306 20.49 -9.62 -50.92
CA GLN A 306 19.94 -10.52 -51.93
C GLN A 306 21.02 -11.31 -52.69
N ALA A 307 22.28 -10.85 -52.68
CA ALA A 307 23.37 -11.44 -53.46
C ALA A 307 23.91 -12.79 -52.92
N ALA A 308 23.32 -13.36 -51.86
CA ALA A 308 23.75 -14.62 -51.29
C ALA A 308 23.07 -15.87 -51.90
N ASP A 309 22.02 -15.71 -52.72
CA ASP A 309 21.17 -16.83 -53.15
C ASP A 309 21.28 -17.24 -54.63
N SER A 310 22.20 -16.65 -55.41
CA SER A 310 22.40 -17.01 -56.82
C SER A 310 23.36 -18.19 -57.03
N GLY A 311 23.46 -19.10 -56.06
CA GLY A 311 24.54 -20.10 -55.99
C GLY A 311 24.16 -21.55 -55.79
N ILE A 312 22.91 -22.01 -55.97
CA ILE A 312 22.60 -23.46 -56.00
C ILE A 312 21.50 -23.74 -57.03
N SER A 313 21.90 -24.22 -58.21
CA SER A 313 20.99 -24.79 -59.20
C SER A 313 20.77 -26.29 -58.96
N THR A 314 19.49 -26.68 -59.03
CA THR A 314 18.98 -27.97 -59.51
C THR A 314 19.42 -29.26 -58.80
N HIS A 315 18.52 -29.82 -57.99
CA HIS A 315 18.12 -31.21 -58.21
C HIS A 315 16.65 -31.42 -57.84
N GLU A 316 15.86 -31.68 -58.87
CA GLU A 316 14.49 -32.12 -58.80
C GLU A 316 14.48 -33.62 -58.43
N GLN A 317 13.88 -33.98 -57.29
CA GLN A 317 13.42 -35.35 -57.03
C GLN A 317 12.05 -35.27 -56.34
N ARG A 318 11.01 -35.62 -57.12
CA ARG A 318 9.67 -35.97 -56.63
C ARG A 318 9.75 -37.21 -55.74
N PHE A 319 9.08 -37.19 -54.58
CA PHE A 319 8.24 -38.29 -54.13
C PHE A 319 7.10 -37.78 -53.24
N THR A 320 6.01 -38.52 -53.29
CA THR A 320 4.61 -38.17 -53.00
C THR A 320 4.15 -38.35 -51.54
N THR A 321 2.95 -37.81 -51.27
CA THR A 321 1.84 -38.30 -50.41
C THR A 321 1.77 -37.99 -48.89
N GLY A 322 0.59 -37.52 -48.48
CA GLY A 322 -0.02 -37.59 -47.13
C GLY A 322 -0.33 -36.22 -46.52
N SER A 323 -1.55 -35.66 -46.63
CA SER A 323 -2.70 -35.86 -45.70
C SER A 323 -2.34 -35.49 -44.24
N ALA A 324 -3.00 -34.61 -43.49
CA ALA A 324 -4.26 -33.90 -43.62
C ALA A 324 -4.19 -32.61 -42.77
N VAL A 325 -4.84 -31.57 -43.25
CA VAL A 325 -5.27 -30.42 -42.43
C VAL A 325 -6.35 -30.95 -41.48
N ASN A 326 -6.14 -30.83 -40.17
CA ASN A 326 -7.24 -30.96 -39.21
C ASN A 326 -7.53 -29.58 -38.63
N GLU A 327 -8.73 -29.15 -38.94
CA GLU A 327 -9.40 -27.92 -38.58
C GLU A 327 -10.24 -28.18 -37.32
N TYR A 328 -10.52 -27.10 -36.57
CA TYR A 328 -11.45 -26.98 -35.43
C TYR A 328 -10.97 -27.53 -34.06
N VAL A 329 -11.32 -26.96 -32.90
CA VAL A 329 -12.53 -26.21 -32.49
C VAL A 329 -12.17 -25.27 -31.33
N LEU A 330 -12.68 -24.03 -31.39
CA LEU A 330 -12.89 -23.14 -30.24
C LEU A 330 -13.98 -23.72 -29.32
N ASN A 331 -13.66 -23.90 -28.04
CA ASN A 331 -14.60 -23.78 -26.94
C ASN A 331 -13.90 -23.11 -25.75
#